data_AF-A0A6C0H6K4-F1
#
_entry.id   AF-A0A6C0H6K4-F1
#
_cell.length_a   1.000
_cell.length_b   1.000
_cell.length_c   1.000
_cell.angle_alpha   90.00
_cell.angle_beta   90.00
_cell.angle_gamma   90.00
#
_symmetry.space_group_name_H-M   'P 1'
#
loop_
_entity.id
_entity.type
_entity.pdbx_description
1 polymer ?
#
loop_
_entity_poly.entity_id
_entity_poly.type
_entity_poly.pdbx_seq_one_letter_code
_entity_poly.pdbx_strand_id
1 'polypeptide(L)'
;MINNDTLYIEEINLYQCNLCNSELIFNENDFLVCISDNCGKINKTIDYSGEWKTFNNDNACDNMSRCGPIINPLFKESSFICKVISNNTNKKKSNNLKKCIEYQWSYKEKTIYDVYQYYQCIAQNNNIPEIIVDDAILFYKKVFEYEQSFRKCNKDGIISASLYLSFKLNNAPRIIKEISDLVHLNSKTIVKGCKLVYNIINILEQNYDNNEKMMLNETKPIDLIERFCSYLNIDTKYLEICKIIANAINDNHFLQENNPQSITCGIIYYVVVKYNLNSITIKMIKDIGNINEATIKKCFYKIKMYEDKL
;
A
#
# COMPACT_ATOMS: atom_id res chain seq x y z
N MET A 1 -17.88 12.85 -49.26
CA MET A 1 -17.78 14.07 -48.43
C MET A 1 -18.74 13.88 -47.27
N ILE A 2 -18.24 13.37 -46.15
CA ILE A 2 -19.01 13.16 -44.93
C ILE A 2 -18.72 14.39 -44.08
N ASN A 3 -19.73 15.22 -43.86
CA ASN A 3 -19.62 16.41 -43.02
C ASN A 3 -19.45 15.95 -41.57
N ASN A 4 -18.24 16.14 -41.04
CA ASN A 4 -17.97 16.09 -39.62
C ASN A 4 -18.45 17.41 -39.00
N ASP A 5 -19.74 17.52 -38.73
CA ASP A 5 -20.25 18.56 -37.83
C ASP A 5 -19.87 18.15 -36.41
N THR A 6 -18.73 18.65 -35.96
CA THR A 6 -18.32 18.65 -34.56
C THR A 6 -19.32 19.49 -33.77
N LEU A 7 -20.24 18.83 -33.05
CA LEU A 7 -21.03 19.44 -32.00
C LEU A 7 -20.08 19.89 -30.88
N TYR A 8 -19.71 21.16 -30.88
CA TYR A 8 -19.15 21.81 -29.71
C TYR A 8 -20.25 21.84 -28.65
N ILE A 9 -20.16 20.95 -27.66
CA ILE A 9 -20.95 21.07 -26.44
C ILE A 9 -20.31 22.24 -25.68
N GLU A 10 -20.96 23.40 -25.71
CA GLU A 10 -20.61 24.51 -24.81
C GLU A 10 -20.61 23.98 -23.37
N GLU A 11 -19.60 24.34 -22.58
CA GLU A 11 -19.55 24.03 -21.15
C GLU A 11 -20.73 24.72 -20.45
N ILE A 12 -21.88 24.04 -20.40
CA ILE A 12 -23.04 24.51 -19.66
C ILE A 12 -22.68 24.42 -18.19
N ASN A 13 -22.49 25.57 -17.54
CA ASN A 13 -22.36 25.65 -16.08
C ASN A 13 -23.63 25.10 -15.44
N LEU A 14 -23.56 23.86 -14.96
CA LEU A 14 -24.68 23.13 -14.35
C LEU A 14 -25.27 23.83 -13.11
N TYR A 15 -24.53 24.77 -12.53
CA TYR A 15 -24.90 25.54 -11.33
C TYR A 15 -25.49 26.92 -11.63
N GLN A 16 -25.77 27.24 -12.90
CA GLN A 16 -26.39 28.50 -13.29
C GLN A 16 -27.77 28.28 -13.93
N CYS A 17 -28.74 29.13 -13.57
CA CYS A 17 -30.09 29.02 -14.09
C CYS A 17 -30.18 29.56 -15.53
N ASN A 18 -30.55 28.73 -16.50
CA ASN A 18 -30.68 29.12 -17.91
C ASN A 18 -31.69 30.26 -18.20
N LEU A 19 -32.54 30.63 -17.23
CA LEU A 19 -33.54 31.70 -17.41
C LEU A 19 -33.09 33.06 -16.88
N CYS A 20 -32.33 33.10 -15.80
CA CYS A 20 -31.98 34.34 -15.11
C CYS A 20 -30.49 34.43 -14.71
N ASN A 21 -29.68 33.45 -15.10
CA ASN A 21 -28.25 33.33 -14.80
C ASN A 21 -27.88 33.39 -13.31
N SER A 22 -28.84 33.32 -12.40
CA SER A 22 -28.55 33.23 -10.96
C SER A 22 -28.08 31.82 -10.59
N GLU A 23 -27.38 31.72 -9.47
CA GLU A 23 -26.88 30.46 -8.93
C GLU A 23 -28.02 29.51 -8.54
N LEU A 24 -27.74 28.20 -8.69
CA LEU A 24 -28.62 27.10 -8.31
C LEU A 24 -28.07 26.44 -7.04
N ILE A 25 -28.94 26.16 -6.07
CA ILE A 25 -28.60 25.47 -4.82
C ILE A 25 -29.43 24.19 -4.68
N PHE A 26 -28.87 23.17 -4.04
CA PHE A 26 -29.61 21.97 -3.69
C PHE A 26 -30.61 22.23 -2.56
N ASN A 27 -31.88 21.91 -2.79
CA ASN A 27 -32.89 21.85 -1.74
C ASN A 27 -32.78 20.55 -0.91
N GLU A 28 -33.52 20.46 0.19
CA GLU A 28 -33.59 19.27 1.08
C GLU A 28 -33.97 17.96 0.36
N ASN A 29 -34.53 18.05 -0.84
CA ASN A 29 -34.91 16.92 -1.69
C ASN A 29 -33.89 16.66 -2.84
N ASP A 30 -32.66 17.19 -2.74
CA ASP A 30 -31.56 17.05 -3.71
C ASP A 30 -31.84 17.58 -5.14
N PHE A 31 -32.81 18.47 -5.29
CA PHE A 31 -33.05 19.17 -6.54
C PHE A 31 -32.29 20.49 -6.59
N LEU A 32 -31.69 20.81 -7.74
CA LEU A 32 -31.11 22.13 -8.00
C LEU A 32 -32.23 23.15 -8.22
N VAL A 33 -32.33 24.11 -7.32
CA VAL A 33 -33.34 25.18 -7.36
C VAL A 33 -32.68 26.55 -7.47
N CYS A 34 -33.28 27.39 -8.29
CA CYS A 34 -32.87 28.76 -8.50
C CYS A 34 -33.16 29.64 -7.29
N ILE A 35 -32.13 30.36 -6.80
CA ILE A 35 -32.22 31.23 -5.61
C ILE A 35 -33.12 32.45 -5.86
N SER A 36 -33.20 32.94 -7.10
CA SER A 36 -33.94 34.16 -7.39
C SER A 36 -35.45 34.00 -7.13
N ASP A 37 -35.97 34.86 -6.26
CA ASP A 37 -37.40 34.91 -5.87
C ASP A 37 -38.36 35.02 -7.07
N ASN A 38 -37.88 35.56 -8.19
CA ASN A 38 -38.65 35.76 -9.40
C ASN A 38 -38.68 34.54 -10.34
N CYS A 39 -37.74 33.60 -10.22
CA CYS A 39 -37.59 32.50 -11.18
C CYS A 39 -38.03 31.15 -10.63
N GLY A 40 -37.66 30.81 -9.38
CA GLY A 40 -38.08 29.58 -8.68
C GLY A 40 -37.92 28.25 -9.45
N LYS A 41 -37.07 28.22 -10.50
CA LYS A 41 -36.98 27.08 -11.41
C LYS A 41 -36.24 25.92 -10.75
N ILE A 42 -36.83 24.74 -10.87
CA ILE A 42 -36.24 23.48 -10.44
C ILE A 42 -35.60 22.81 -11.66
N ASN A 43 -34.28 22.66 -11.65
CA ASN A 43 -33.56 21.87 -12.63
C ASN A 43 -33.55 20.40 -12.20
N LYS A 44 -33.97 19.53 -13.12
CA LYS A 44 -33.85 18.08 -12.94
C LYS A 44 -32.38 17.70 -13.01
N THR A 45 -31.83 17.28 -11.90
CA THR A 45 -30.50 16.67 -11.83
C THR A 45 -30.62 15.19 -12.19
N ILE A 46 -29.69 14.73 -13.03
CA ILE A 46 -29.47 13.30 -13.23
C ILE A 46 -28.34 12.94 -12.28
N ASP A 47 -28.61 12.05 -11.32
CA ASP A 47 -27.53 11.46 -10.54
C ASP A 47 -26.76 10.49 -11.45
N TYR A 48 -25.49 10.77 -11.65
CA TYR A 48 -24.57 9.91 -12.40
C TYR A 48 -23.90 8.86 -11.51
N SER A 49 -24.12 8.94 -10.19
CA SER A 49 -23.70 7.91 -9.25
C SER A 49 -24.47 6.63 -9.57
N GLY A 50 -23.76 5.51 -9.63
CA GLY A 50 -24.42 4.23 -9.84
C GLY A 50 -25.42 3.98 -8.71
N GLU A 51 -26.68 3.68 -9.06
CA GLU A 51 -27.67 3.19 -8.08
C GLU A 51 -27.22 1.82 -7.58
N TRP A 52 -26.31 1.80 -6.61
CA TRP A 52 -25.74 0.56 -6.06
C TRP A 52 -26.66 -0.13 -5.06
N LYS A 53 -27.91 0.33 -4.97
CA LYS A 53 -28.89 -0.25 -4.06
C LYS A 53 -29.40 -1.55 -4.67
N THR A 54 -28.80 -2.66 -4.25
CA THR A 54 -29.47 -3.97 -4.22
C THR A 54 -30.69 -3.83 -3.32
N PHE A 55 -31.86 -3.54 -3.92
CA PHE A 55 -33.10 -3.39 -3.15
C PHE A 55 -33.69 -4.72 -2.67
N ASN A 56 -33.11 -5.86 -3.02
CA ASN A 56 -33.57 -7.17 -2.54
C ASN A 56 -32.40 -8.03 -2.06
N ASN A 57 -32.50 -8.43 -0.80
CA ASN A 57 -31.79 -9.59 -0.28
C ASN A 57 -32.06 -10.81 -1.17
N ASP A 58 -31.01 -11.62 -1.32
CA ASP A 58 -30.99 -13.04 -1.68
C ASP A 58 -30.68 -13.48 -3.10
N ASN A 59 -30.69 -12.64 -4.14
CA ASN A 59 -30.22 -13.08 -5.47
C ASN A 59 -29.48 -11.98 -6.24
N ALA A 60 -28.17 -11.85 -5.97
CA ALA A 60 -27.26 -10.93 -6.68
C ALA A 60 -27.12 -11.20 -8.20
N CYS A 61 -27.74 -12.25 -8.74
CA CYS A 61 -27.58 -12.68 -10.13
C CYS A 61 -28.61 -12.07 -11.11
N ASP A 62 -29.74 -11.55 -10.62
CA ASP A 62 -30.87 -11.15 -11.48
C ASP A 62 -31.10 -9.63 -11.57
N ASN A 63 -30.33 -8.82 -10.84
CA ASN A 63 -30.51 -7.38 -10.83
C ASN A 63 -29.80 -6.74 -12.02
N MET A 64 -30.57 -6.53 -13.09
CA MET A 64 -30.20 -5.77 -14.29
C MET A 64 -30.18 -4.27 -13.95
N SER A 65 -29.24 -3.85 -13.10
CA SER A 65 -28.95 -2.44 -12.91
C SER A 65 -28.49 -1.82 -14.23
N ARG A 66 -28.91 -0.59 -14.52
CA ARG A 66 -28.56 0.18 -15.73
C ARG A 66 -27.05 0.47 -15.89
N CYS A 67 -26.22 0.06 -14.92
CA CYS A 67 -24.79 0.35 -14.88
C CYS A 67 -23.95 -0.82 -15.40
N GLY A 68 -22.86 -0.50 -16.10
CA GLY A 68 -21.84 -1.46 -16.50
C GLY A 68 -21.07 -2.06 -15.32
N PRO A 69 -20.12 -2.98 -15.58
CA PRO A 69 -19.32 -3.59 -14.52
C PRO A 69 -18.47 -2.54 -13.79
N ILE A 70 -18.18 -2.81 -12.51
CA ILE A 70 -17.30 -1.98 -11.69
C ILE A 70 -15.90 -2.02 -12.31
N ILE A 71 -15.36 -0.85 -12.65
CA ILE A 71 -14.04 -0.73 -13.26
C ILE A 71 -13.02 -0.59 -12.14
N ASN A 72 -12.08 -1.53 -12.06
CA ASN A 72 -10.93 -1.37 -11.17
C ASN A 72 -9.95 -0.37 -11.81
N PRO A 73 -9.66 0.78 -11.17
CA PRO A 73 -8.76 1.79 -11.73
C PRO A 73 -7.31 1.29 -11.92
N LEU A 74 -6.91 0.24 -11.19
CA LEU A 74 -5.60 -0.40 -11.36
C LEU A 74 -5.53 -1.27 -12.63
N PHE A 75 -6.66 -1.81 -13.06
CA PHE A 75 -6.80 -2.83 -14.10
C PHE A 75 -7.91 -2.45 -15.08
N LYS A 76 -7.75 -1.29 -15.75
CA LYS A 76 -8.82 -0.70 -16.55
C LYS A 76 -9.12 -1.54 -17.79
N GLU A 77 -8.12 -1.95 -18.56
CA GLU A 77 -8.34 -2.67 -19.82
C GLU A 77 -8.96 -4.05 -19.56
N SER A 78 -8.49 -4.74 -18.52
CA SER A 78 -8.97 -6.05 -18.10
C SER A 78 -10.33 -6.02 -17.41
N SER A 79 -10.73 -4.90 -16.80
CA SER A 79 -12.10 -4.73 -16.27
C SER A 79 -13.18 -4.81 -17.35
N PHE A 80 -12.83 -4.55 -18.62
CA PHE A 80 -13.76 -4.69 -19.75
C PHE A 80 -13.80 -6.11 -20.34
N ILE A 81 -12.98 -7.04 -19.85
CA ILE A 81 -12.92 -8.40 -20.37
C ILE A 81 -14.12 -9.21 -19.88
N CYS A 82 -14.82 -9.87 -20.82
CA CYS A 82 -15.89 -10.80 -20.52
C CYS A 82 -15.37 -12.24 -20.36
N LYS A 83 -15.66 -12.87 -19.22
CA LYS A 83 -15.29 -14.27 -18.97
C LYS A 83 -16.42 -15.20 -19.39
N VAL A 84 -16.17 -16.05 -20.39
CA VAL A 84 -17.10 -17.14 -20.74
C VAL A 84 -16.86 -18.32 -19.82
N ILE A 85 -17.81 -18.61 -18.94
CA ILE A 85 -17.77 -19.77 -18.04
C ILE A 85 -18.64 -20.87 -18.65
N SER A 86 -18.08 -22.07 -18.82
CA SER A 86 -18.82 -23.23 -19.31
C SER A 86 -18.98 -24.25 -18.20
N ASN A 87 -20.23 -24.58 -17.85
CA ASN A 87 -20.56 -25.62 -16.87
C ASN A 87 -20.45 -27.05 -17.45
N ASN A 88 -19.97 -27.20 -18.69
CA ASN A 88 -19.84 -28.50 -19.34
C ASN A 88 -18.68 -29.32 -18.77
N THR A 89 -18.90 -30.63 -18.59
CA THR A 89 -17.90 -31.62 -18.10
C THR A 89 -16.76 -31.90 -19.08
N ASN A 90 -16.82 -31.35 -20.30
CA ASN A 90 -15.83 -31.55 -21.35
C ASN A 90 -14.55 -30.73 -21.14
N LYS A 91 -13.55 -31.35 -20.48
CA LYS A 91 -12.24 -30.75 -20.16
C LYS A 91 -11.52 -30.09 -21.35
N LYS A 92 -11.57 -30.68 -22.55
CA LYS A 92 -10.88 -30.13 -23.75
C LYS A 92 -11.46 -28.78 -24.21
N LYS A 93 -12.79 -28.66 -24.27
CA LYS A 93 -13.47 -27.40 -24.66
C LYS A 93 -13.27 -26.32 -23.59
N SER A 94 -13.31 -26.71 -22.30
CA SER A 94 -13.01 -25.82 -21.18
C SER A 94 -11.58 -25.25 -21.25
N ASN A 95 -10.57 -26.09 -21.57
CA ASN A 95 -9.19 -25.62 -21.70
C ASN A 95 -8.99 -24.66 -22.89
N ASN A 96 -9.68 -24.89 -24.01
CA ASN A 96 -9.62 -23.96 -25.14
C ASN A 96 -10.24 -22.60 -24.80
N LEU A 97 -11.37 -22.60 -24.09
CA LEU A 97 -12.00 -21.35 -23.61
C LEU A 97 -11.10 -20.59 -22.64
N LYS A 98 -10.43 -21.28 -21.70
CA LYS A 98 -9.45 -20.67 -20.78
C LYS A 98 -8.33 -19.97 -21.55
N LYS A 99 -7.77 -20.63 -22.57
CA LYS A 99 -6.74 -20.03 -23.43
C LYS A 99 -7.27 -18.78 -24.15
N CYS A 100 -8.47 -18.84 -24.73
CA CYS A 100 -9.07 -17.68 -25.39
C CYS A 100 -9.22 -16.48 -24.44
N ILE A 101 -9.63 -16.72 -23.20
CA ILE A 101 -9.72 -15.68 -22.17
C ILE A 101 -8.33 -15.13 -21.83
N GLU A 102 -7.32 -15.99 -21.65
CA GLU A 102 -5.96 -15.55 -21.38
C GLU A 102 -5.33 -14.70 -22.49
N TYR A 103 -5.73 -14.91 -23.75
CA TYR A 103 -5.28 -14.11 -24.90
C TYR A 103 -5.98 -12.75 -25.00
N GLN A 104 -7.09 -12.52 -24.28
CA GLN A 104 -7.76 -11.21 -24.24
C GLN A 104 -7.05 -10.21 -23.32
N TRP A 105 -6.21 -10.69 -22.41
CA TRP A 105 -5.47 -9.83 -21.51
C TRP A 105 -4.33 -9.11 -22.23
N SER A 106 -4.23 -7.80 -21.99
CA SER A 106 -3.06 -7.02 -22.32
C SER A 106 -1.83 -7.58 -21.59
N TYR A 107 -0.70 -7.73 -22.28
CA TYR A 107 0.52 -8.29 -21.69
C TYR A 107 0.97 -7.51 -20.44
N LYS A 108 0.81 -6.18 -20.46
CA LYS A 108 1.20 -5.29 -19.36
C LYS A 108 0.34 -5.57 -18.12
N GLU A 109 -0.98 -5.50 -18.26
CA GLU A 109 -1.91 -5.73 -17.15
C GLU A 109 -1.85 -7.17 -16.64
N LYS A 110 -1.65 -8.16 -17.52
CA LYS A 110 -1.45 -9.56 -17.10
C LYS A 110 -0.22 -9.70 -16.20
N THR A 111 0.89 -9.08 -16.57
CA THR A 111 2.12 -9.10 -15.76
C THR A 111 1.92 -8.47 -14.38
N ILE A 112 1.22 -7.33 -14.33
CA ILE A 112 0.90 -6.65 -13.07
C ILE A 112 -0.05 -7.54 -12.24
N TYR A 113 -1.06 -8.15 -12.87
CA TYR A 113 -2.02 -9.01 -12.20
C TYR A 113 -1.36 -10.27 -11.61
N ASP A 114 -0.43 -10.90 -12.32
CA ASP A 114 0.34 -12.04 -11.81
C ASP A 114 1.15 -11.65 -10.55
N VAL A 115 1.72 -10.44 -10.52
CA VAL A 115 2.40 -9.90 -9.33
C VAL A 115 1.43 -9.57 -8.20
N TYR A 116 0.24 -9.05 -8.52
CA TYR A 116 -0.81 -8.80 -7.53
C TYR A 116 -1.26 -10.11 -6.85
N GLN A 117 -1.50 -11.17 -7.64
CA GLN A 117 -1.80 -12.50 -7.12
C GLN A 117 -0.66 -13.04 -6.23
N TYR A 118 0.59 -12.78 -6.61
CA TYR A 118 1.74 -13.13 -5.79
C TYR A 118 1.74 -12.41 -4.44
N TYR A 119 1.47 -11.09 -4.41
CA TYR A 119 1.35 -10.36 -3.15
C TYR A 119 0.16 -10.82 -2.30
N GLN A 120 -0.99 -11.12 -2.90
CA GLN A 120 -2.14 -11.66 -2.19
C GLN A 120 -1.80 -12.97 -1.48
N CYS A 121 -1.09 -13.89 -2.15
CA CYS A 121 -0.62 -15.13 -1.53
C CYS A 121 0.31 -14.87 -0.33
N ILE A 122 1.27 -13.95 -0.47
CA ILE A 122 2.16 -13.57 0.63
C ILE A 122 1.37 -12.98 1.79
N ALA A 123 0.39 -12.12 1.50
CA ALA A 123 -0.40 -11.43 2.51
C ALA A 123 -1.28 -12.38 3.31
N GLN A 124 -1.95 -13.31 2.64
CA GLN A 124 -2.77 -14.34 3.28
C GLN A 124 -1.93 -15.24 4.19
N ASN A 125 -0.74 -15.64 3.75
CA ASN A 125 0.12 -16.54 4.52
C ASN A 125 0.75 -15.85 5.75
N ASN A 126 0.87 -14.53 5.75
CA ASN A 126 1.60 -13.77 6.77
C ASN A 126 0.73 -12.74 7.51
N ASN A 127 -0.60 -12.80 7.36
CA ASN A 127 -1.55 -11.85 7.95
C ASN A 127 -1.22 -10.38 7.67
N ILE A 128 -0.83 -10.08 6.43
CA ILE A 128 -0.54 -8.69 6.01
C ILE A 128 -1.86 -8.02 5.59
N PRO A 129 -2.15 -6.80 6.07
CA PRO A 129 -3.33 -6.04 5.65
C PRO A 129 -3.39 -5.79 4.14
N GLU A 130 -4.60 -5.80 3.57
CA GLU A 130 -4.82 -5.60 2.13
C GLU A 130 -4.34 -4.22 1.64
N ILE A 131 -4.44 -3.18 2.47
CA ILE A 131 -3.92 -1.84 2.14
C ILE A 131 -2.44 -1.85 1.75
N ILE A 132 -1.64 -2.71 2.39
CA ILE A 132 -0.20 -2.85 2.07
C ILE A 132 -0.02 -3.52 0.70
N VAL A 133 -0.89 -4.47 0.34
CA VAL A 133 -0.88 -5.12 -0.97
C VAL A 133 -1.26 -4.15 -2.07
N ASP A 134 -2.28 -3.32 -1.85
CA ASP A 134 -2.76 -2.31 -2.79
C ASP A 134 -1.69 -1.23 -3.06
N ASP A 135 -1.01 -0.77 -2.01
CA ASP A 135 0.11 0.16 -2.17
C ASP A 135 1.31 -0.50 -2.86
N ALA A 136 1.62 -1.76 -2.53
CA ALA A 136 2.71 -2.49 -3.15
C ALA A 136 2.50 -2.66 -4.66
N ILE A 137 1.27 -2.94 -5.10
CA ILE A 137 0.97 -3.07 -6.53
C ILE A 137 0.99 -1.72 -7.23
N LEU A 138 0.59 -0.64 -6.56
CA LEU A 138 0.67 0.72 -7.08
C LEU A 138 2.13 1.14 -7.32
N PHE A 139 3.03 0.84 -6.37
CA PHE A 139 4.47 1.05 -6.56
C PHE A 139 5.04 0.24 -7.70
N TYR A 140 4.71 -1.05 -7.76
CA TYR A 140 5.17 -1.92 -8.83
C TYR A 140 4.71 -1.42 -10.19
N LYS A 141 3.44 -1.02 -10.31
CA LYS A 141 2.85 -0.48 -11.54
C LYS A 141 3.56 0.79 -11.99
N LYS A 142 3.79 1.76 -11.10
CA LYS A 142 4.55 3.00 -11.41
C LYS A 142 5.93 2.69 -11.99
N VAL A 143 6.66 1.78 -11.36
CA VAL A 143 8.01 1.39 -11.80
C VAL A 143 7.99 0.64 -13.13
N PHE A 144 7.03 -0.28 -13.30
CA PHE A 144 6.87 -1.09 -14.50
C PHE A 144 6.43 -0.25 -15.71
N GLU A 145 5.62 0.78 -15.51
CA GLU A 145 5.21 1.70 -16.58
C GLU A 145 6.37 2.60 -17.03
N TYR A 146 7.25 3.01 -16.11
CA TYR A 146 8.45 3.79 -16.44
C TYR A 146 9.48 2.97 -17.23
N GLU A 147 9.78 1.74 -16.80
CA GLU A 147 10.77 0.89 -17.48
C GLU A 147 10.30 -0.57 -17.54
N GLN A 148 10.13 -1.11 -18.75
CA GLN A 148 9.60 -2.47 -18.94
C GLN A 148 10.69 -3.55 -19.04
N SER A 149 11.93 -3.13 -19.32
CA SER A 149 13.05 -3.99 -19.71
C SER A 149 13.96 -4.39 -18.56
N PHE A 150 13.40 -4.77 -17.42
CA PHE A 150 14.22 -5.29 -16.31
C PHE A 150 14.66 -6.74 -16.57
N ARG A 151 15.93 -7.06 -16.32
CA ARG A 151 16.41 -8.46 -16.30
C ARG A 151 15.77 -9.25 -15.15
N LYS A 152 15.64 -10.57 -15.27
CA LYS A 152 14.88 -11.44 -14.33
C LYS A 152 15.26 -11.23 -12.85
N CYS A 153 16.55 -11.26 -12.49
CA CYS A 153 16.98 -11.02 -11.09
C CYS A 153 16.68 -9.61 -10.57
N ASN A 154 16.53 -8.63 -11.47
CA ASN A 154 16.12 -7.28 -11.09
C ASN A 154 14.61 -7.21 -10.90
N LYS A 155 13.81 -8.00 -11.65
CA LYS A 155 12.35 -8.06 -11.51
C LYS A 155 11.95 -8.53 -10.11
N ASP A 156 12.51 -9.65 -9.65
CA ASP A 156 12.20 -10.20 -8.32
C ASP A 156 12.62 -9.22 -7.19
N GLY A 157 13.72 -8.50 -7.41
CA GLY A 157 14.18 -7.43 -6.52
C GLY A 157 13.20 -6.24 -6.48
N ILE A 158 12.65 -5.82 -7.62
CA ILE A 158 11.68 -4.72 -7.72
C ILE A 158 10.34 -5.10 -7.08
N ILE A 159 9.87 -6.34 -7.29
CA ILE A 159 8.66 -6.87 -6.63
C ILE A 159 8.84 -6.79 -5.11
N SER A 160 9.94 -7.35 -4.60
CA SER A 160 10.22 -7.32 -3.15
C SER A 160 10.41 -5.91 -2.60
N ALA A 161 11.04 -5.04 -3.36
CA ALA A 161 11.27 -3.65 -2.99
C ALA A 161 9.95 -2.87 -2.91
N SER A 162 9.05 -3.07 -3.86
CA SER A 162 7.72 -2.41 -3.86
C SER A 162 6.93 -2.81 -2.62
N LEU A 163 6.97 -4.09 -2.24
CA LEU A 163 6.40 -4.57 -0.99
C LEU A 163 7.09 -3.91 0.23
N TYR A 164 8.42 -3.82 0.26
CA TYR A 164 9.14 -3.13 1.34
C TYR A 164 8.75 -1.65 1.48
N LEU A 165 8.59 -0.92 0.36
CA LEU A 165 8.15 0.48 0.38
C LEU A 165 6.71 0.63 0.91
N SER A 166 5.80 -0.28 0.53
CA SER A 166 4.41 -0.25 1.02
C SER A 166 4.32 -0.37 2.54
N PHE A 167 5.16 -1.22 3.16
CA PHE A 167 5.26 -1.31 4.62
C PHE A 167 5.71 0.00 5.27
N LYS A 168 6.65 0.72 4.64
CA LYS A 168 7.11 2.02 5.15
C LYS A 168 6.05 3.10 5.03
N LEU A 169 5.34 3.13 3.91
CA LEU A 169 4.27 4.11 3.68
C LEU A 169 3.14 3.95 4.71
N ASN A 170 2.82 2.71 5.09
CA ASN A 170 1.78 2.38 6.07
C ASN A 170 2.25 2.41 7.54
N ASN A 171 3.33 3.11 7.88
CA ASN A 171 3.86 3.21 9.26
C ASN A 171 4.17 1.85 9.93
N ALA A 172 4.42 0.81 9.15
CA ALA A 172 4.69 -0.54 9.64
C ALA A 172 6.04 -1.06 9.11
N PRO A 173 7.15 -0.33 9.33
CA PRO A 173 8.42 -0.68 8.71
C PRO A 173 8.92 -2.07 9.11
N ARG A 174 9.30 -2.83 8.08
CA ARG A 174 9.92 -4.15 8.20
C ARG A 174 11.42 -4.06 7.93
N ILE A 175 12.19 -4.97 8.49
CA ILE A 175 13.61 -5.13 8.19
C ILE A 175 13.71 -5.79 6.80
N ILE A 176 14.76 -5.45 6.05
CA ILE A 176 15.05 -6.11 4.76
C ILE A 176 15.16 -7.63 4.91
N LYS A 177 15.65 -8.11 6.06
CA LYS A 177 15.72 -9.53 6.39
C LYS A 177 14.35 -10.19 6.51
N GLU A 178 13.41 -9.55 7.20
CA GLU A 178 12.03 -10.04 7.28
C GLU A 178 11.40 -10.15 5.87
N ILE A 179 11.60 -9.14 5.01
CA ILE A 179 11.14 -9.21 3.61
C ILE A 179 11.86 -10.32 2.82
N SER A 180 13.15 -10.52 3.07
CA SER A 180 13.95 -11.63 2.52
C SER A 180 13.29 -12.97 2.80
N ASP A 181 12.83 -13.17 4.03
CA ASP A 181 12.24 -14.42 4.50
C ASP A 181 10.81 -14.60 3.97
N LEU A 182 10.04 -13.52 3.83
CA LEU A 182 8.70 -13.53 3.22
C LEU A 182 8.70 -13.93 1.74
N VAL A 183 9.67 -13.43 0.97
CA VAL A 183 9.73 -13.61 -0.50
C VAL A 183 10.73 -14.72 -0.89
N HIS A 184 11.46 -15.29 0.07
CA HIS A 184 12.53 -16.27 -0.15
C HIS A 184 13.61 -15.81 -1.14
N LEU A 185 14.04 -14.56 -1.01
CA LEU A 185 15.08 -13.97 -1.85
C LEU A 185 16.27 -13.51 -1.02
N ASN A 186 17.41 -13.32 -1.69
CA ASN A 186 18.62 -12.82 -1.06
C ASN A 186 18.48 -11.34 -0.66
N SER A 187 18.88 -10.98 0.55
CA SER A 187 18.75 -9.59 1.03
C SER A 187 19.50 -8.58 0.16
N LYS A 188 20.60 -9.02 -0.50
CA LYS A 188 21.36 -8.19 -1.45
C LYS A 188 20.56 -7.83 -2.72
N THR A 189 19.70 -8.71 -3.21
CA THR A 189 18.87 -8.42 -4.40
C THR A 189 17.76 -7.44 -4.05
N ILE A 190 17.17 -7.57 -2.86
CA ILE A 190 16.17 -6.64 -2.34
C ILE A 190 16.77 -5.24 -2.19
N VAL A 191 17.95 -5.09 -1.56
CA VAL A 191 18.62 -3.79 -1.43
C VAL A 191 18.86 -3.12 -2.79
N LYS A 192 19.31 -3.89 -3.79
CA LYS A 192 19.50 -3.39 -5.15
C LYS A 192 18.16 -2.96 -5.78
N GLY A 193 17.12 -3.77 -5.59
CA GLY A 193 15.76 -3.44 -6.01
C GLY A 193 15.26 -2.15 -5.38
N CYS A 194 15.42 -1.98 -4.07
CA CYS A 194 15.04 -0.76 -3.36
C CYS A 194 15.72 0.45 -3.99
N LYS A 195 17.05 0.43 -4.16
CA LYS A 195 17.78 1.54 -4.79
C LYS A 195 17.23 1.93 -6.16
N LEU A 196 16.91 0.93 -6.99
CA LEU A 196 16.32 1.18 -8.31
C LEU A 196 14.93 1.80 -8.20
N VAL A 197 14.05 1.24 -7.37
CA VAL A 197 12.68 1.74 -7.15
C VAL A 197 12.71 3.17 -6.60
N TYR A 198 13.52 3.44 -5.58
CA TYR A 198 13.71 4.78 -5.03
C TYR A 198 14.18 5.77 -6.09
N ASN A 199 15.16 5.40 -6.92
CA ASN A 199 15.65 6.27 -7.98
C ASN A 199 14.56 6.58 -9.01
N ILE A 200 13.80 5.56 -9.43
CA ILE A 200 12.73 5.73 -10.42
C ILE A 200 11.61 6.61 -9.85
N ILE A 201 11.17 6.37 -8.61
CA ILE A 201 10.15 7.20 -7.99
C ILE A 201 10.64 8.64 -7.85
N ASN A 202 11.88 8.85 -7.40
CA ASN A 202 12.46 10.19 -7.34
C ASN A 202 12.51 10.88 -8.71
N ILE A 203 12.72 10.15 -9.81
CA ILE A 203 12.67 10.69 -11.18
C ILE A 203 11.25 11.07 -11.57
N LEU A 204 10.28 10.19 -11.32
CA LEU A 204 8.87 10.46 -11.59
C LEU A 204 8.36 11.67 -10.80
N GLU A 205 8.90 11.88 -9.60
CA GLU A 205 8.47 12.93 -8.70
C GLU A 205 9.29 14.23 -8.76
N GLN A 206 10.21 14.38 -9.73
CA GLN A 206 11.07 15.56 -9.82
C GLN A 206 10.29 16.87 -9.98
N ASN A 207 9.16 16.81 -10.70
CA ASN A 207 8.34 17.98 -11.05
C ASN A 207 7.17 18.20 -10.09
N TYR A 208 6.98 17.35 -9.08
CA TYR A 208 5.95 17.54 -8.08
C TYR A 208 6.41 18.52 -7.01
N ASP A 209 5.46 19.26 -6.44
CA ASP A 209 5.71 20.06 -5.25
C ASP A 209 6.09 19.14 -4.08
N ASN A 210 6.89 19.64 -3.14
CA ASN A 210 7.41 18.83 -2.03
C ASN A 210 6.30 18.18 -1.17
N ASN A 211 5.10 18.75 -1.15
CA ASN A 211 3.95 18.21 -0.44
C ASN A 211 3.29 17.02 -1.15
N GLU A 212 3.52 16.87 -2.46
CA GLU A 212 2.97 15.80 -3.30
C GLU A 212 3.96 14.63 -3.48
N LYS A 213 5.23 14.84 -3.13
CA LYS A 213 6.26 13.80 -3.15
C LYS A 213 5.96 12.73 -2.11
N MET A 214 6.30 11.49 -2.44
CA MET A 214 6.15 10.37 -1.53
C MET A 214 7.11 10.54 -0.34
N MET A 215 6.55 10.90 0.82
CA MET A 215 7.29 10.92 2.07
C MET A 215 7.42 9.51 2.64
N LEU A 216 8.59 8.90 2.43
CA LEU A 216 8.91 7.64 3.10
C LEU A 216 9.43 7.92 4.49
N ASN A 217 8.67 7.49 5.49
CA ASN A 217 9.01 7.69 6.88
C ASN A 217 10.34 7.00 7.23
N GLU A 218 11.17 7.74 7.95
CA GLU A 218 12.38 7.20 8.54
C GLU A 218 11.99 6.15 9.58
N THR A 219 12.67 5.00 9.53
CA THR A 219 12.40 3.91 10.47
C THR A 219 12.94 4.29 11.84
N LYS A 220 12.07 4.43 12.84
CA LYS A 220 12.48 4.75 14.20
C LYS A 220 12.64 3.47 15.02
N PRO A 221 13.44 3.48 16.10
CA PRO A 221 13.56 2.32 16.99
C PRO A 221 12.20 1.89 17.56
N ILE A 222 11.32 2.85 17.87
CA ILE A 222 10.00 2.58 18.44
C ILE A 222 9.12 1.70 17.54
N ASP A 223 9.24 1.86 16.21
CA ASP A 223 8.46 1.09 15.22
C ASP A 223 8.83 -0.41 15.21
N LEU A 224 10.01 -0.76 15.73
CA LEU A 224 10.53 -2.13 15.77
C LEU A 224 10.36 -2.78 17.14
N ILE A 225 10.40 -2.00 18.23
CA ILE A 225 10.36 -2.49 19.62
C ILE A 225 9.14 -3.36 19.87
N GLU A 226 7.95 -2.88 19.51
CA GLU A 226 6.70 -3.57 19.82
C GLU A 226 6.66 -4.98 19.21
N ARG A 227 7.09 -5.10 17.95
CA ARG A 227 7.16 -6.38 17.25
C ARG A 227 8.21 -7.31 17.85
N PHE A 228 9.41 -6.81 18.14
CA PHE A 228 10.49 -7.64 18.68
C PHE A 228 10.19 -8.11 20.10
N CYS A 229 9.63 -7.24 20.94
CA CYS A 229 9.18 -7.59 22.28
C CYS A 229 8.07 -8.64 22.25
N SER A 230 7.14 -8.54 21.29
CA SER A 230 6.08 -9.53 21.08
C SER A 230 6.67 -10.90 20.70
N TYR A 231 7.65 -10.97 19.81
CA TYR A 231 8.33 -12.23 19.46
C TYR A 231 9.12 -12.84 20.63
N LEU A 232 9.59 -12.02 21.56
CA LEU A 232 10.28 -12.46 22.79
C LEU A 232 9.33 -12.79 23.95
N ASN A 233 8.01 -12.62 23.77
CA ASN A 233 7.02 -12.73 24.84
C ASN A 233 7.37 -11.88 26.08
N ILE A 234 7.80 -10.64 25.85
CA ILE A 234 8.07 -9.67 26.92
C ILE A 234 6.75 -9.08 27.44
N ASP A 235 6.56 -9.04 28.76
CA ASP A 235 5.36 -8.44 29.36
C ASP A 235 5.19 -6.96 28.98
N THR A 236 3.93 -6.52 28.89
CA THR A 236 3.56 -5.15 28.52
C THR A 236 4.23 -4.09 29.38
N LYS A 237 4.45 -4.36 30.68
CA LYS A 237 5.18 -3.48 31.59
C LYS A 237 6.59 -3.15 31.08
N TYR A 238 7.33 -4.13 30.59
CA TYR A 238 8.70 -3.94 30.11
C TYR A 238 8.73 -3.36 28.70
N LEU A 239 7.72 -3.67 27.88
CA LEU A 239 7.54 -3.06 26.57
C LEU A 239 7.34 -1.53 26.67
N GLU A 240 6.53 -1.06 27.61
CA GLU A 240 6.37 0.38 27.87
C GLU A 240 7.69 1.03 28.29
N ILE A 241 8.49 0.35 29.12
CA ILE A 241 9.82 0.85 29.49
C ILE A 241 10.75 0.93 28.28
N CYS A 242 10.74 -0.08 27.39
CA CYS A 242 11.49 -0.02 26.13
C CYS A 242 11.05 1.17 25.26
N LYS A 243 9.74 1.45 25.16
CA LYS A 243 9.21 2.59 24.41
C LYS A 243 9.65 3.93 24.99
N ILE A 244 9.61 4.08 26.32
CA ILE A 244 10.10 5.28 27.01
C ILE A 244 11.57 5.52 26.70
N ILE A 245 12.42 4.50 26.83
CA ILE A 245 13.85 4.59 26.54
C ILE A 245 14.08 4.96 25.06
N ALA A 246 13.31 4.38 24.14
CA ALA A 246 13.44 4.69 22.71
C ALA A 246 13.08 6.14 22.38
N ASN A 247 12.01 6.66 22.97
CA ASN A 247 11.63 8.06 22.82
C ASN A 247 12.71 8.98 23.41
N ALA A 248 13.18 8.69 24.63
CA ALA A 248 14.25 9.46 25.25
C ALA A 248 15.56 9.45 24.43
N ILE A 249 15.92 8.33 23.80
CA ILE A 249 17.06 8.25 22.89
C ILE A 249 16.84 9.12 21.64
N ASN A 250 15.63 9.10 21.08
CA ASN A 250 15.30 9.84 19.87
C ASN A 250 15.28 11.36 20.13
N ASP A 251 14.66 11.79 21.24
CA ASP A 251 14.50 13.19 21.64
C ASP A 251 15.84 13.83 22.02
N ASN A 252 16.70 13.08 22.73
CA ASN A 252 18.04 13.55 23.09
C ASN A 252 19.08 13.33 21.97
N HIS A 253 18.67 12.80 20.82
CA HIS A 253 19.55 12.51 19.69
C HIS A 253 20.77 11.64 20.06
N PHE A 254 20.58 10.71 21.00
CA PHE A 254 21.60 9.74 21.34
C PHE A 254 21.69 8.66 20.25
N LEU A 255 22.89 8.08 20.07
CA LEU A 255 23.11 6.91 19.22
C LEU A 255 22.83 7.09 17.70
N GLN A 256 22.76 8.32 17.18
CA GLN A 256 22.46 8.63 15.76
C GLN A 256 23.34 7.87 14.74
N GLU A 257 24.58 7.52 15.11
CA GLU A 257 25.49 6.76 14.25
C GLU A 257 25.03 5.31 14.00
N ASN A 258 24.15 4.77 14.84
CA ASN A 258 23.74 3.37 14.78
C ASN A 258 22.41 3.23 14.04
N ASN A 259 22.28 2.14 13.27
CA ASN A 259 21.03 1.78 12.63
C ASN A 259 19.91 1.57 13.69
N PRO A 260 18.70 2.12 13.50
CA PRO A 260 17.52 1.92 14.35
C PRO A 260 17.28 0.46 14.80
N GLN A 261 17.55 -0.50 13.92
CA GLN A 261 17.48 -1.94 14.20
C GLN A 261 18.45 -2.36 15.33
N SER A 262 19.70 -1.86 15.30
CA SER A 262 20.72 -2.12 16.32
C SER A 262 20.40 -1.44 17.64
N ILE A 263 19.88 -0.22 17.59
CA ILE A 263 19.43 0.52 18.76
C ILE A 263 18.31 -0.26 19.47
N THR A 264 17.31 -0.72 18.71
CA THR A 264 16.19 -1.53 19.20
C THR A 264 16.66 -2.77 19.96
N CYS A 265 17.55 -3.58 19.36
CA CYS A 265 18.10 -4.76 20.02
C CYS A 265 18.92 -4.40 21.28
N GLY A 266 19.63 -3.27 21.26
CA GLY A 266 20.36 -2.74 22.41
C GLY A 266 19.44 -2.34 23.57
N ILE A 267 18.32 -1.66 23.28
CA ILE A 267 17.32 -1.26 24.28
C ILE A 267 16.68 -2.49 24.92
N ILE A 268 16.26 -3.47 24.12
CA ILE A 268 15.64 -4.70 24.63
C ILE A 268 16.64 -5.45 25.53
N TYR A 269 17.88 -5.61 25.08
CA TYR A 269 18.91 -6.27 25.89
C TYR A 269 19.22 -5.50 27.19
N TYR A 270 19.23 -4.16 27.15
CA TYR A 270 19.39 -3.33 28.34
C TYR A 270 18.28 -3.57 29.37
N VAL A 271 17.01 -3.57 28.94
CA VAL A 271 15.86 -3.83 29.83
C VAL A 271 15.90 -5.25 30.38
N VAL A 272 16.22 -6.25 29.55
CA VAL A 272 16.39 -7.65 29.98
C VAL A 272 17.43 -7.78 31.09
N VAL A 273 18.58 -7.12 30.95
CA VAL A 273 19.64 -7.13 31.97
C VAL A 273 19.25 -6.33 33.21
N LYS A 274 18.64 -5.15 33.07
CA LYS A 274 18.27 -4.27 34.19
C LYS A 274 17.23 -4.90 35.11
N TYR A 275 16.29 -5.66 34.56
CA TYR A 275 15.21 -6.30 35.31
C TYR A 275 15.41 -7.80 35.53
N ASN A 276 16.61 -8.34 35.23
CA ASN A 276 16.97 -9.75 35.40
C ASN A 276 15.94 -10.72 34.76
N LEU A 277 15.55 -10.43 33.51
CA LEU A 277 14.65 -11.29 32.73
C LEU A 277 15.41 -12.51 32.18
N ASN A 278 15.71 -13.46 33.07
CA ASN A 278 16.54 -14.63 32.79
C ASN A 278 15.98 -15.58 31.71
N SER A 279 14.71 -15.43 31.34
CA SER A 279 14.07 -16.17 30.25
C SER A 279 14.60 -15.77 28.87
N ILE A 280 15.15 -14.56 28.72
CA ILE A 280 15.55 -14.00 27.43
C ILE A 280 17.06 -13.95 27.33
N THR A 281 17.61 -14.62 26.32
CA THR A 281 19.05 -14.62 26.07
C THR A 281 19.43 -13.66 24.95
N ILE A 282 20.68 -13.18 24.96
CA ILE A 282 21.22 -12.34 23.88
C ILE A 282 21.15 -13.02 22.50
N LYS A 283 21.19 -14.36 22.46
CA LYS A 283 21.06 -15.15 21.24
C LYS A 283 19.66 -15.02 20.62
N MET A 284 18.62 -15.06 21.45
CA MET A 284 17.24 -14.86 20.96
C MET A 284 17.05 -13.46 20.37
N ILE A 285 17.63 -12.44 21.01
CA ILE A 285 17.59 -11.06 20.51
C ILE A 285 18.39 -10.93 19.20
N LYS A 286 19.54 -11.61 19.09
CA LYS A 286 20.32 -11.70 17.86
C LYS A 286 19.50 -12.33 16.73
N ASP A 287 18.79 -13.41 16.99
CA ASP A 287 18.08 -14.17 15.96
C ASP A 287 16.88 -13.37 15.42
N ILE A 288 16.11 -12.72 16.30
CA ILE A 288 14.99 -11.84 15.90
C ILE A 288 15.50 -10.59 15.19
N GLY A 289 16.49 -9.94 15.78
CA GLY A 289 17.05 -8.71 15.24
C GLY A 289 17.99 -8.94 14.06
N ASN A 290 18.34 -10.17 13.72
CA ASN A 290 19.32 -10.54 12.69
C ASN A 290 20.60 -9.68 12.70
N ILE A 291 21.16 -9.42 13.90
CA ILE A 291 22.33 -8.56 14.15
C ILE A 291 23.33 -9.29 15.06
N ASN A 292 24.62 -9.12 14.81
CA ASN A 292 25.67 -9.76 15.61
C ASN A 292 25.63 -9.35 17.10
N GLU A 293 25.95 -10.29 18.00
CA GLU A 293 25.95 -10.05 19.45
C GLU A 293 26.89 -8.90 19.86
N ALA A 294 28.03 -8.77 19.19
CA ALA A 294 28.99 -7.69 19.46
C ALA A 294 28.36 -6.30 19.24
N THR A 295 27.53 -6.15 18.20
CA THR A 295 26.81 -4.90 17.89
C THR A 295 25.72 -4.62 18.92
N ILE A 296 25.00 -5.65 19.39
CA ILE A 296 24.02 -5.52 20.49
C ILE A 296 24.71 -5.05 21.76
N LYS A 297 25.83 -5.70 22.13
CA LYS A 297 26.64 -5.31 23.31
C LYS A 297 27.17 -3.88 23.19
N LYS A 298 27.64 -3.45 22.02
CA LYS A 298 28.07 -2.07 21.79
C LYS A 298 26.94 -1.06 22.05
N CYS A 299 25.75 -1.31 21.52
CA CYS A 299 24.58 -0.44 21.75
C CYS A 299 24.19 -0.43 23.24
N PHE A 300 24.19 -1.60 23.89
CA PHE A 300 23.94 -1.73 25.33
C PHE A 300 24.90 -0.89 26.19
N TYR A 301 26.22 -0.98 25.96
CA TYR A 301 27.18 -0.20 26.73
C TYR A 301 27.00 1.30 26.50
N LYS A 302 26.69 1.74 25.28
CA LYS A 302 26.39 3.14 24.99
C LYS A 302 25.11 3.60 25.72
N ILE A 303 24.03 2.80 25.72
CA ILE A 303 22.79 3.11 26.46
C ILE A 303 23.08 3.24 27.96
N LYS A 304 23.85 2.30 28.52
CA LYS A 304 24.23 2.33 29.94
C LYS A 304 25.02 3.58 30.34
N MET A 305 25.83 4.15 29.44
CA MET A 305 26.54 5.41 29.71
C MET A 305 25.60 6.62 29.86
N TYR A 306 24.39 6.54 29.31
CA TYR A 306 23.37 7.59 29.39
C TYR A 306 22.24 7.22 30.36
N GLU A 307 22.41 6.19 31.19
CA GLU A 307 21.38 5.69 32.12
C GLU A 307 20.83 6.77 33.05
N ASP A 308 21.65 7.72 33.49
CA ASP A 308 21.21 8.82 34.36
C ASP A 308 20.34 9.87 33.64
N LYS A 309 20.29 9.82 32.30
CA LYS A 309 19.57 10.78 31.43
C LYS A 309 18.35 10.16 30.72
N LEU A 310 18.11 8.86 30.93
CA LEU A 310 17.05 8.06 30.31
C LEU A 310 15.98 7.70 31.33
#